data_AF-A0A4W5RAD5-F1
#
_entry.id   AF-A0A4W5RAD5-F1
#
_cell.length_a   1.000
_cell.length_b   1.000
_cell.length_c   1.000
_cell.angle_alpha   90.00
_cell.angle_beta   90.00
_cell.angle_gamma   90.00
#
_symmetry.space_group_name_H-M   'P 1'
#
loop_
_entity.id
_entity.type
_entity.pdbx_description
1 polymer ?
#
loop_
_entity_poly.entity_id
_entity_poly.type
_entity_poly.pdbx_seq_one_letter_code
_entity_poly.pdbx_strand_id
1 'polypeptide(L)'
;QGGDITKQNAPVFFPTSLYRHIDDAEFEDKVRFLNETIYEITKLFDGNMKSVTWDKKTLDDFLNILERQFENLNSCVSAAMKPERRLKRYFKKLNRKVLRKMNYSAQAWELIRKETKHHLQRLDILAAQMY
;
A
#
# COMPACT_ATOMS: atom_id res chain seq x y z
N GLN A 1 8.45 -2.51 -18.62
CA GLN A 1 7.03 -2.42 -18.23
C GLN A 1 6.58 -3.75 -17.64
N GLY A 2 5.76 -3.74 -16.58
CA GLY A 2 5.20 -4.97 -15.98
C GLY A 2 3.95 -5.53 -16.69
N GLY A 3 3.62 -5.03 -17.89
CA GLY A 3 2.40 -5.43 -18.61
C GLY A 3 1.09 -5.06 -17.89
N ASP A 4 0.01 -5.69 -18.33
CA ASP A 4 -1.35 -5.48 -17.84
C ASP A 4 -1.53 -5.94 -16.39
N ILE A 5 -2.38 -5.22 -15.64
CA ILE A 5 -2.76 -5.62 -14.28
C ILE A 5 -3.59 -6.91 -14.34
N THR A 6 -3.23 -7.89 -13.52
CA THR A 6 -3.98 -9.15 -13.41
C THR A 6 -5.46 -8.94 -13.03
N LYS A 7 -6.33 -9.77 -13.62
CA LYS A 7 -7.76 -9.81 -13.25
C LYS A 7 -8.03 -10.69 -12.03
N GLN A 8 -7.07 -11.53 -11.63
CA GLN A 8 -7.21 -12.41 -10.46
C GLN A 8 -7.33 -11.58 -9.16
N ASN A 9 -8.00 -12.14 -8.16
CA ASN A 9 -8.17 -11.49 -6.86
C ASN A 9 -7.24 -12.12 -5.84
N ALA A 10 -6.70 -11.31 -4.93
CA ALA A 10 -5.93 -11.81 -3.81
C ALA A 10 -6.86 -12.60 -2.84
N PRO A 11 -6.36 -13.64 -2.16
CA PRO A 11 -7.08 -14.37 -1.10
C PRO A 11 -7.22 -13.56 0.21
N VAL A 12 -7.17 -12.23 0.12
CA VAL A 12 -7.32 -11.28 1.22
C VAL A 12 -8.27 -10.20 0.72
N PHE A 13 -9.42 -10.06 1.38
CA PHE A 13 -10.35 -8.99 1.04
C PHE A 13 -9.74 -7.62 1.32
N PHE A 14 -9.87 -6.72 0.35
CA PHE A 14 -9.49 -5.32 0.48
C PHE A 14 -10.19 -4.68 1.70
N PRO A 15 -9.54 -3.79 2.46
CA PRO A 15 -10.09 -3.27 3.71
C PRO A 15 -11.07 -2.12 3.45
N THR A 16 -12.09 -2.33 2.61
CA THR A 16 -13.07 -1.31 2.20
C THR A 16 -13.75 -0.63 3.39
N SER A 17 -14.12 -1.40 4.42
CA SER A 17 -14.73 -0.85 5.64
C SER A 17 -13.80 0.10 6.40
N LEU A 18 -12.48 -0.12 6.30
CA LEU A 18 -11.49 0.73 6.96
C LEU A 18 -11.39 2.06 6.21
N TYR A 19 -11.28 2.01 4.88
CA TYR A 19 -11.31 3.22 4.05
C TYR A 19 -12.56 4.05 4.28
N ARG A 20 -13.75 3.43 4.31
CA ARG A 20 -15.00 4.15 4.60
C ARG A 20 -14.97 4.86 5.95
N HIS A 21 -14.40 4.22 6.98
CA HIS A 21 -14.28 4.84 8.29
C HIS A 21 -13.35 6.07 8.29
N ILE A 22 -12.29 6.02 7.49
CA ILE A 22 -11.32 7.12 7.35
C ILE A 22 -11.88 8.25 6.48
N ASP A 23 -12.74 7.97 5.50
CA ASP A 23 -13.39 8.99 4.69
C ASP A 23 -14.15 10.02 5.56
N ASP A 24 -14.72 9.58 6.69
CA ASP A 24 -15.46 10.41 7.66
C ASP A 24 -14.61 10.91 8.85
N ALA A 25 -13.31 10.61 8.88
CA ALA A 25 -12.43 10.95 10.00
C ALA A 25 -11.91 12.40 9.94
N GLU A 26 -11.37 12.86 11.07
CA GLU A 26 -10.72 14.18 11.16
C GLU A 26 -9.47 14.27 10.27
N PHE A 27 -9.09 15.49 9.89
CA PHE A 27 -7.97 15.75 8.99
C PHE A 27 -6.68 15.02 9.42
N GLU A 28 -6.31 15.12 10.69
CA GLU A 28 -5.08 14.49 11.18
C GLU A 28 -5.13 12.95 11.09
N ASP A 29 -6.30 12.35 11.29
CA ASP A 29 -6.50 10.91 11.15
C ASP A 29 -6.37 10.46 9.68
N LYS A 30 -6.87 11.28 8.74
CA LYS A 30 -6.71 11.05 7.30
C LYS A 30 -5.25 11.14 6.87
N VAL A 31 -4.53 12.17 7.29
CA VAL A 31 -3.09 12.36 7.01
C VAL A 31 -2.29 11.19 7.57
N ARG A 32 -2.53 10.78 8.82
CA ARG A 32 -1.87 9.62 9.42
C ARG A 32 -2.16 8.35 8.62
N PHE A 33 -3.43 8.10 8.29
CA PHE A 33 -3.80 6.88 7.56
C PHE A 33 -3.16 6.81 6.18
N LEU A 34 -3.06 7.95 5.49
CA LEU A 34 -2.37 8.06 4.21
C LEU A 34 -0.87 7.75 4.37
N ASN A 35 -0.21 8.37 5.35
CA ASN A 35 1.21 8.12 5.68
C ASN A 35 1.48 6.64 6.01
N GLU A 36 0.66 6.04 6.88
CA GLU A 36 0.79 4.63 7.27
C GLU A 36 0.54 3.66 6.11
N THR A 37 -0.38 3.99 5.21
CA THR A 37 -0.65 3.16 4.02
C THR A 37 0.55 3.16 3.08
N ILE A 38 1.16 4.32 2.84
CA ILE A 38 2.38 4.43 2.02
C ILE A 38 3.51 3.61 2.65
N TYR A 39 3.74 3.75 3.96
CA TYR A 39 4.77 3.00 4.69
C TYR A 39 4.56 1.47 4.61
N GLU A 40 3.32 0.98 4.80
CA GLU A 40 3.07 -0.46 4.71
C GLU A 40 3.18 -0.98 3.26
N ILE A 41 2.94 -0.14 2.25
CA ILE A 41 3.24 -0.47 0.84
C ILE A 41 4.75 -0.58 0.63
N THR A 42 5.55 0.43 0.98
CA THR A 42 7.02 0.39 0.77
C THR A 42 7.63 -0.83 1.44
N LYS A 43 7.24 -1.09 2.69
CA LYS A 43 7.66 -2.28 3.45
C LYS A 43 7.26 -3.61 2.81
N LEU A 44 6.13 -3.66 2.11
CA LEU A 44 5.71 -4.86 1.40
C LEU A 44 6.65 -5.16 0.22
N PHE A 45 7.15 -4.11 -0.45
CA PHE A 45 8.06 -4.18 -1.59
C PHE A 45 9.54 -4.41 -1.20
N ASP A 46 9.92 -4.27 0.07
CA ASP A 46 11.22 -4.74 0.61
C ASP A 46 11.39 -6.27 0.55
N GLY A 47 10.37 -7.00 0.07
CA GLY A 47 10.39 -8.45 -0.08
C GLY A 47 11.27 -8.95 -1.24
N ASN A 48 11.42 -10.28 -1.34
CA ASN A 48 12.15 -10.90 -2.45
C ASN A 48 11.37 -10.76 -3.78
N MET A 49 11.86 -9.91 -4.68
CA MET A 49 11.28 -9.63 -5.99
C MET A 49 12.03 -10.30 -7.16
N LYS A 50 12.95 -11.24 -6.90
CA LYS A 50 13.76 -11.88 -7.97
C LYS A 50 12.95 -12.63 -9.04
N SER A 51 11.69 -12.95 -8.77
CA SER A 51 10.83 -13.70 -9.68
C SER A 51 10.13 -12.83 -10.72
N VAL A 52 10.03 -11.51 -10.51
CA VAL A 52 9.39 -10.61 -11.47
C VAL A 52 10.38 -10.11 -12.51
N THR A 53 9.88 -9.91 -13.74
CA THR A 53 10.63 -9.33 -14.86
C THR A 53 10.30 -7.86 -15.06
N TRP A 54 9.87 -7.18 -13.99
CA TRP A 54 9.52 -5.76 -14.06
C TRP A 54 10.74 -4.90 -14.36
N ASP A 55 10.50 -3.76 -15.00
CA ASP A 55 11.57 -2.81 -15.26
C ASP A 55 12.09 -2.24 -13.93
N LYS A 56 13.36 -2.54 -13.61
CA LYS A 56 13.96 -2.19 -12.32
C LYS A 56 13.96 -0.68 -12.09
N LYS A 57 14.30 0.12 -13.10
CA LYS A 57 14.33 1.58 -12.99
C LYS A 57 12.94 2.13 -12.66
N THR A 58 11.90 1.68 -13.38
CA THR A 58 10.52 2.09 -13.12
C THR A 58 10.05 1.71 -11.71
N LEU A 59 10.46 0.52 -11.22
CA LEU A 59 10.15 0.10 -9.85
C LEU A 59 10.87 0.96 -8.81
N ASP A 60 12.16 1.21 -9.00
CA ASP A 60 12.98 2.04 -8.12
C ASP A 60 12.42 3.48 -8.08
N ASP A 61 12.08 4.06 -9.24
CA ASP A 61 11.46 5.39 -9.35
C ASP A 61 10.11 5.44 -8.62
N PHE A 62 9.28 4.40 -8.77
CA PHE A 62 8.00 4.28 -8.05
C PHE A 62 8.19 4.25 -6.54
N LEU A 63 9.11 3.43 -6.03
CA LEU A 63 9.39 3.33 -4.58
C LEU A 63 9.99 4.63 -4.04
N ASN A 64 10.86 5.30 -4.80
CA ASN A 64 11.42 6.60 -4.44
C ASN A 64 10.33 7.69 -4.33
N ILE A 65 9.33 7.66 -5.20
CA ILE A 65 8.19 8.58 -5.11
C ILE A 65 7.40 8.31 -3.83
N LEU A 66 7.10 7.04 -3.53
CA LEU A 66 6.38 6.68 -2.30
C LEU A 66 7.15 7.09 -1.05
N GLU A 67 8.46 6.85 -1.00
CA GLU A 67 9.29 7.22 0.14
C GLU A 67 9.29 8.74 0.37
N ARG A 68 9.43 9.53 -0.70
CA ARG A 68 9.34 11.01 -0.59
C ARG A 68 7.97 11.47 -0.08
N GLN A 69 6.89 10.85 -0.54
CA GLN A 69 5.55 11.17 -0.05
C GLN A 69 5.42 10.83 1.43
N PHE A 70 5.92 9.67 1.86
CA PHE A 70 5.99 9.28 3.25
C PHE A 70 6.77 10.30 4.10
N GLU A 71 7.99 10.65 3.70
CA GLU A 71 8.82 11.62 4.44
C GLU A 71 8.12 12.98 4.60
N ASN A 72 7.51 13.49 3.54
CA ASN A 72 6.80 14.77 3.55
C ASN A 72 5.62 14.74 4.54
N LEU A 73 4.80 13.69 4.49
CA LEU A 73 3.61 13.55 5.34
C LEU A 73 3.97 13.25 6.78
N ASN A 74 5.06 12.52 7.01
CA ASN A 74 5.53 12.16 8.35
C ASN A 74 5.84 13.40 9.19
N SER A 75 6.23 14.52 8.56
CA SER A 75 6.38 15.81 9.23
C SER A 75 5.07 16.39 9.78
N CYS A 76 3.93 16.02 9.18
CA CYS A 76 2.58 16.44 9.60
C CYS A 76 1.94 15.50 10.62
N VAL A 77 2.50 14.30 10.83
CA VAL A 77 1.93 13.30 11.75
C VAL A 77 2.53 13.47 13.15
N SER A 78 1.68 13.75 14.13
CA SER A 78 2.11 13.82 15.53
C SER A 78 2.54 12.45 16.07
N ALA A 79 3.66 12.42 16.80
CA ALA A 79 4.16 11.22 17.48
C ALA A 79 3.17 10.66 18.53
N ALA A 80 2.20 11.45 18.99
CA ALA A 80 1.17 11.02 19.93
C ALA A 80 0.05 10.19 19.26
N MET A 81 -0.05 10.19 17.93
CA MET A 81 -1.13 9.49 17.25
C MET A 81 -0.96 7.97 17.33
N LYS A 82 -2.07 7.27 17.61
CA LYS A 82 -2.06 5.81 17.69
C LYS A 82 -2.12 5.20 16.29
N PRO A 83 -1.32 4.16 16.00
CA PRO A 83 -1.29 3.57 14.68
C PRO A 83 -2.54 2.74 14.36
N GLU A 84 -2.95 2.72 13.09
CA GLU A 84 -4.11 1.95 12.62
C GLU A 84 -3.79 0.45 12.54
N ARG A 85 -4.06 -0.24 13.66
CA ARG A 85 -3.75 -1.67 13.83
C ARG A 85 -4.47 -2.56 12.82
N ARG A 86 -5.63 -2.16 12.28
CA ARG A 86 -6.35 -2.92 11.25
C ARG A 86 -5.61 -2.88 9.92
N LEU A 87 -5.06 -1.74 9.54
CA LEU A 87 -4.27 -1.56 8.32
C LEU A 87 -3.01 -2.44 8.35
N LYS A 88 -2.23 -2.34 9.43
CA LYS A 88 -1.04 -3.19 9.64
C LYS A 88 -1.36 -4.68 9.63
N ARG A 89 -2.49 -5.09 10.21
CA ARG A 89 -2.94 -6.49 10.16
C ARG A 89 -3.31 -6.93 8.74
N TYR A 90 -3.89 -6.04 7.94
CA TYR A 90 -4.22 -6.31 6.55
C TYR A 90 -2.95 -6.54 5.70
N PHE A 91 -1.96 -5.66 5.76
CA PHE A 91 -0.70 -5.84 5.00
C PHE A 91 0.08 -7.08 5.46
N LYS A 92 0.08 -7.38 6.77
CA LYS A 92 0.60 -8.67 7.27
C LYS A 92 -0.13 -9.88 6.69
N LYS A 93 -1.44 -9.80 6.45
CA LYS A 93 -2.21 -10.87 5.78
C LYS A 93 -1.82 -10.97 4.30
N LEU A 94 -1.63 -9.87 3.59
CA LEU A 94 -1.14 -9.89 2.20
C LEU A 94 0.21 -10.61 2.11
N ASN A 95 1.20 -10.19 2.90
CA ASN A 95 2.51 -10.84 2.90
C ASN A 95 2.42 -12.35 3.21
N ARG A 96 1.62 -12.74 4.22
CA ARG A 96 1.50 -14.15 4.60
C ARG A 96 0.70 -15.01 3.60
N LYS A 97 -0.45 -14.53 3.15
CA LYS A 97 -1.40 -15.31 2.35
C LYS A 97 -1.14 -15.22 0.84
N VAL A 98 -0.42 -14.21 0.39
CA VAL A 98 -0.08 -14.00 -1.02
C VAL A 98 1.41 -14.29 -1.22
N LEU A 99 2.29 -13.39 -0.81
CA LEU A 99 3.72 -13.49 -1.10
C LEU A 99 4.32 -14.80 -0.55
N ARG A 100 4.25 -15.05 0.76
CA ARG A 100 4.85 -16.24 1.37
C ARG A 100 4.20 -17.54 0.91
N LYS A 101 2.87 -17.60 0.84
CA LYS A 101 2.14 -18.82 0.46
C LYS A 101 2.40 -19.22 -1.00
N MET A 102 2.63 -18.23 -1.86
CA MET A 102 2.94 -18.43 -3.28
C MET A 102 4.44 -18.33 -3.58
N ASN A 103 5.28 -18.48 -2.55
CA ASN A 103 6.74 -18.48 -2.62
C ASN A 103 7.34 -17.29 -3.40
N TYR A 104 6.80 -16.09 -3.18
CA TYR A 104 7.24 -14.86 -3.84
C TYR A 104 7.27 -14.98 -5.37
N SER A 105 6.40 -15.80 -5.97
CA SER A 105 6.31 -15.97 -7.42
C SER A 105 5.88 -14.69 -8.14
N ALA A 106 6.13 -14.61 -9.45
CA ALA A 106 5.69 -13.48 -10.26
C ALA A 106 4.17 -13.25 -10.15
N GLN A 107 3.38 -14.33 -10.12
CA GLN A 107 1.93 -14.26 -9.93
C GLN A 107 1.55 -13.62 -8.59
N ALA A 108 2.28 -13.93 -7.51
CA ALA A 108 2.05 -13.34 -6.19
C ALA A 108 2.28 -11.82 -6.23
N TRP A 109 3.35 -11.39 -6.90
CA TRP A 109 3.67 -9.98 -7.05
C TRP A 109 2.69 -9.23 -7.95
N GLU A 110 2.14 -9.85 -9.01
CA GLU A 110 1.06 -9.23 -9.80
C GLU A 110 -0.22 -9.01 -8.97
N LEU A 111 -0.55 -9.94 -8.05
CA LEU A 111 -1.64 -9.73 -7.10
C LEU A 111 -1.33 -8.54 -6.18
N ILE A 112 -0.12 -8.46 -5.63
CA ILE A 112 0.30 -7.32 -4.80
C ILE A 112 0.28 -6.01 -5.59
N ARG A 113 0.70 -6.00 -6.85
CA ARG A 113 0.67 -4.82 -7.73
C ARG A 113 -0.77 -4.33 -7.95
N LYS A 114 -1.72 -5.26 -8.16
CA LYS A 114 -3.15 -4.93 -8.25
C LYS A 114 -3.67 -4.32 -6.96
N GLU A 115 -3.41 -4.93 -5.80
CA GLU A 115 -3.82 -4.42 -4.50
C GLU A 115 -3.21 -3.04 -4.22
N THR A 116 -1.93 -2.87 -4.53
CA THR A 116 -1.20 -1.60 -4.38
C THR A 116 -1.83 -0.51 -5.23
N LYS A 117 -2.13 -0.79 -6.51
CA LYS A 117 -2.86 0.16 -7.37
C LYS A 117 -4.19 0.58 -6.75
N HIS A 118 -4.93 -0.37 -6.18
CA HIS A 118 -6.22 -0.06 -5.56
C HIS A 118 -6.08 0.81 -4.31
N HIS A 119 -5.07 0.54 -3.46
CA HIS A 119 -4.73 1.43 -2.34
C HIS A 119 -4.42 2.85 -2.82
N LEU A 120 -3.55 3.01 -3.81
CA LEU A 120 -3.16 4.33 -4.32
C LEU A 120 -4.35 5.11 -4.89
N GLN A 121 -5.26 4.45 -5.61
CA GLN A 121 -6.50 5.07 -6.07
C GLN A 121 -7.39 5.56 -4.92
N ARG A 122 -7.47 4.79 -3.83
CA ARG A 122 -8.22 5.20 -2.64
C ARG A 122 -7.54 6.33 -1.88
N LEU A 123 -6.20 6.34 -1.84
CA LEU A 123 -5.44 7.43 -1.22
C LEU A 123 -5.59 8.75 -2.00
N ASP A 124 -5.63 8.69 -3.33
CA ASP A 124 -5.87 9.86 -4.18
C ASP A 124 -7.23 10.52 -3.89
N ILE A 125 -8.29 9.71 -3.77
CA ILE A 125 -9.62 10.18 -3.37
C ILE A 125 -9.57 10.79 -1.96
N LEU A 126 -8.90 10.11 -1.01
CA LEU A 126 -8.80 10.60 0.36
C LEU A 126 -8.04 11.94 0.42
N ALA A 127 -6.96 12.07 -0.36
CA ALA A 127 -6.19 13.31 -0.47
C ALA A 127 -7.02 14.47 -1.04
N ALA A 128 -7.87 14.19 -2.04
CA ALA A 128 -8.76 15.19 -2.61
C ALA A 128 -9.79 15.75 -1.61
N GLN A 129 -10.10 15.03 -0.52
CA GLN A 129 -11.00 15.48 0.55
C GLN A 129 -10.31 16.38 1.59
N MET A 130 -8.99 16.54 1.51
CA MET A 130 -8.19 17.30 2.48
C MET A 130 -7.90 18.75 2.02
N TYR A 131 -8.43 19.15 0.87
CA TYR A 131 -8.40 20.51 0.32
C TYR A 131 -9.75 21.20 0.51
#